data_AF-A0AB34ABH4-F1
#
_entry.id   AF-A0AB34ABH4-F1
#
_cell.length_a   1.000
_cell.length_b   1.000
_cell.length_c   1.000
_cell.angle_alpha   90.00
_cell.angle_beta   90.00
_cell.angle_gamma   90.00
#
_symmetry.space_group_name_H-M   'P 1'
#
loop_
_entity.id
_entity.type
_entity.pdbx_description
1 polymer ?
#
loop_
_entity_poly.entity_id
_entity_poly.type
_entity_poly.pdbx_seq_one_letter_code
_entity_poly.pdbx_strand_id
1 'polypeptide(L)'
;MVKLRSIFEMVPNTWGIKFETREKAHDFYQESIKYYEETLGPITVNNDTWYIGTKLSDEEFKTKIIELLDKLNIPKDQYTISKTEIGKFWMPEA
;
A
#
# COMPACT_ATOMS: atom_id res chain seq x y z
N MET A 1 -10.51 -33.36 13.80
CA MET A 1 -9.70 -32.67 12.79
C MET A 1 -9.60 -31.20 13.18
N VAL A 2 -8.52 -30.82 13.85
CA VAL A 2 -8.27 -29.41 14.20
C VAL A 2 -7.66 -28.76 12.96
N LYS A 3 -8.40 -27.85 12.32
CA LYS A 3 -7.87 -26.99 11.25
C LYS A 3 -6.78 -26.11 11.87
N LEU A 4 -5.53 -26.55 11.77
CA LEU A 4 -4.35 -25.70 11.97
C LEU A 4 -4.45 -24.58 10.93
N ARG A 5 -5.15 -23.49 11.28
CA ARG A 5 -5.02 -22.20 10.60
C ARG A 5 -3.58 -21.79 10.85
N SER A 6 -2.72 -22.14 9.90
CA SER A 6 -1.29 -22.01 10.05
C SER A 6 -0.96 -20.58 10.42
N ILE A 7 -0.32 -20.45 11.58
CA ILE A 7 0.35 -19.31 12.19
C ILE A 7 1.46 -18.69 11.31
N PHE A 8 1.49 -18.97 10.00
CA PHE A 8 2.09 -18.05 9.04
C PHE A 8 1.22 -16.79 9.03
N GLU A 9 1.50 -15.90 9.98
CA GLU A 9 1.11 -14.51 9.94
C GLU A 9 1.22 -14.04 8.49
N MET A 10 0.08 -13.77 7.86
CA MET A 10 0.01 -13.36 6.46
C MET A 10 0.96 -12.19 6.28
N VAL A 11 2.14 -12.45 5.69
CA VAL A 11 3.16 -11.45 5.48
C VAL A 11 2.50 -10.36 4.64
N PRO A 12 2.39 -9.13 5.16
CA PRO A 12 1.68 -8.10 4.44
C PRO A 12 2.36 -7.87 3.09
N ASN A 13 1.56 -7.81 2.03
CA ASN A 13 2.07 -7.40 0.73
C ASN A 13 2.39 -5.92 0.82
N THR A 14 3.62 -5.55 0.47
CA THR A 14 4.02 -4.14 0.39
C THR A 14 3.77 -3.62 -1.02
N TRP A 15 2.97 -2.59 -1.13
CA TRP A 15 2.69 -1.88 -2.38
C TRP A 15 3.40 -0.53 -2.42
N GLY A 16 3.84 -0.15 -3.62
CA GLY A 16 4.47 1.13 -3.92
C GLY A 16 3.55 1.97 -4.81
N ILE A 17 3.20 3.17 -4.34
CA ILE A 17 2.48 4.18 -5.10
C ILE A 17 3.46 5.29 -5.43
N LYS A 18 3.96 5.32 -6.66
CA LYS A 18 4.95 6.30 -7.10
C LYS A 18 4.26 7.46 -7.79
N PHE A 19 4.55 8.67 -7.34
CA PHE A 19 4.06 9.94 -7.88
C PHE A 19 5.11 10.60 -8.78
N GLU A 20 4.70 11.66 -9.48
CA GLU A 20 5.58 12.39 -10.40
C GLU A 20 6.77 13.06 -9.70
N THR A 21 6.55 13.64 -8.51
CA THR A 21 7.59 14.33 -7.76
C THR A 21 7.53 13.98 -6.26
N ARG A 22 8.65 14.23 -5.58
CA ARG A 22 8.75 14.14 -4.12
C ARG A 22 7.74 15.06 -3.43
N GLU A 23 7.65 16.30 -3.87
CA GLU A 23 6.75 17.31 -3.28
C GLU A 23 5.31 16.82 -3.31
N LYS A 24 4.84 16.35 -4.48
CA LYS A 24 3.49 15.78 -4.62
C LYS A 24 3.25 14.60 -3.69
N ALA A 25 4.19 13.66 -3.60
CA ALA A 25 4.05 12.52 -2.70
C ALA A 25 3.86 12.95 -1.24
N HIS A 26 4.58 13.99 -0.79
CA HIS A 26 4.46 14.50 0.57
C HIS A 26 3.19 15.35 0.78
N ASP A 27 2.80 16.19 -0.19
CA ASP A 27 1.59 17.02 -0.12
C ASP A 27 0.34 16.14 -0.08
N PHE A 28 0.22 15.18 -1.01
CA PHE A 28 -0.87 14.21 -1.03
C PHE A 28 -0.94 13.38 0.24
N TYR A 29 0.20 13.12 0.90
CA TYR A 29 0.20 12.33 2.14
C TYR A 29 -0.46 13.10 3.27
N GLN A 30 -0.18 14.41 3.39
CA GLN A 30 -0.84 15.27 4.38
C GLN A 30 -2.35 15.33 4.13
N GLU A 31 -2.77 15.39 2.87
CA GLU A 31 -4.19 15.38 2.52
C GLU A 31 -4.86 14.01 2.76
N SER A 32 -4.13 12.91 2.53
CA SER A 32 -4.64 11.55 2.68
C SER A 32 -5.19 11.27 4.07
N ILE A 33 -4.61 11.89 5.11
CA ILE A 33 -5.01 11.74 6.52
C ILE A 33 -6.52 11.96 6.71
N LYS A 34 -7.15 12.81 5.89
CA LYS A 34 -8.59 13.11 5.98
C LYS A 34 -9.50 11.98 5.48
N TYR A 35 -9.02 11.17 4.55
CA TYR A 35 -9.80 10.16 3.83
C TYR A 35 -9.28 8.74 4.04
N TYR A 36 -8.14 8.62 4.71
CA TYR A 36 -7.41 7.40 4.86
C TYR A 36 -8.18 6.39 5.72
N GLU A 37 -8.28 5.16 5.19
CA GLU A 37 -8.90 4.04 5.88
C GLU A 37 -7.81 3.16 6.49
N GLU A 38 -7.88 2.90 7.79
CA GLU A 38 -6.90 2.06 8.51
C GLU A 38 -6.73 0.67 7.88
N THR A 39 -7.76 0.16 7.21
CA THR A 39 -7.75 -1.14 6.52
C THR A 39 -6.76 -1.23 5.36
N LEU A 40 -6.33 -0.10 4.77
CA LEU A 40 -5.30 -0.07 3.74
C LEU A 40 -3.92 -0.47 4.29
N GLY A 41 -3.67 -0.24 5.58
CA GLY A 41 -2.38 -0.45 6.21
C GLY A 41 -1.46 0.77 6.07
N PRO A 42 -0.56 1.01 7.03
CA PRO A 42 0.11 2.29 7.23
C PRO A 42 0.88 2.77 6.01
N ILE A 43 0.81 4.07 5.71
CA ILE A 43 1.59 4.71 4.64
C ILE A 43 2.93 5.17 5.19
N THR A 44 4.01 4.70 4.58
CA THR A 44 5.36 5.25 4.76
C THR A 44 5.76 6.00 3.49
N VAL A 45 6.06 7.29 3.61
CA VAL A 45 6.51 8.10 2.46
C VAL A 45 8.03 8.11 2.40
N ASN A 46 8.59 7.78 1.25
CA ASN A 46 10.01 7.94 0.97
C ASN A 46 10.20 8.45 -0.46
N ASN A 47 10.83 9.63 -0.57
CA ASN A 47 11.00 10.36 -1.82
C ASN A 47 9.65 10.63 -2.52
N ASP A 48 9.48 10.14 -3.75
CA ASP A 48 8.30 10.27 -4.60
C ASP A 48 7.34 9.07 -4.46
N THR A 49 7.54 8.20 -3.46
CA THR A 49 6.81 6.93 -3.36
C THR A 49 6.19 6.73 -1.98
N TRP A 50 4.95 6.25 -1.96
CA TRP A 50 4.30 5.70 -0.77
C TRP A 50 4.46 4.20 -0.73
N TYR A 51 4.88 3.69 0.43
CA TYR A 51 4.94 2.27 0.72
C TYR A 51 3.83 1.91 1.69
N ILE A 52 3.04 0.90 1.32
CA ILE A 52 1.86 0.48 2.07
C ILE A 52 1.92 -1.02 2.30
N GLY A 53 2.11 -1.43 3.55
CA GLY A 53 2.04 -2.84 3.94
C GLY A 53 0.59 -3.22 4.27
N THR A 54 0.00 -4.11 3.48
CA THR A 54 -1.41 -4.50 3.64
C THR A 54 -1.61 -6.02 3.75
N LYS A 55 -2.67 -6.42 4.45
CA LYS A 55 -3.17 -7.81 4.49
C LYS A 55 -4.32 -8.06 3.53
N LEU A 56 -4.76 -7.03 2.80
CA LEU A 56 -5.78 -7.15 1.77
C LEU A 56 -5.29 -8.02 0.61
N SER A 57 -6.22 -8.64 -0.11
CA SER A 57 -5.90 -9.23 -1.41
C SER A 57 -5.48 -8.17 -2.41
N ASP A 58 -4.80 -8.58 -3.48
CA ASP A 58 -4.29 -7.66 -4.51
C ASP A 58 -5.42 -6.85 -5.18
N GLU A 59 -6.59 -7.47 -5.37
CA GLU A 59 -7.77 -6.82 -5.96
C GLU A 59 -8.41 -5.82 -4.99
N GLU A 60 -8.65 -6.22 -3.74
CA GLU A 60 -9.21 -5.34 -2.71
C GLU A 60 -8.31 -4.13 -2.44
N PHE A 61 -7.00 -4.35 -2.36
CA PHE A 61 -6.04 -3.27 -2.18
C PHE A 61 -6.10 -2.27 -3.33
N LYS A 62 -6.03 -2.76 -4.58
CA LYS A 62 -6.07 -1.89 -5.77
C LYS A 62 -7.35 -1.07 -5.83
N THR A 63 -8.49 -1.68 -5.55
CA THR A 63 -9.78 -0.97 -5.51
C THR A 63 -9.76 0.14 -4.46
N LYS A 64 -9.40 -0.18 -3.22
CA LYS A 64 -9.38 0.79 -2.12
C LYS A 64 -8.35 1.91 -2.30
N ILE A 65 -7.16 1.61 -2.80
CA ILE A 65 -6.14 2.66 -3.01
C ILE A 65 -6.55 3.59 -4.16
N ILE A 66 -7.19 3.07 -5.22
CA ILE A 66 -7.73 3.91 -6.28
C ILE A 66 -8.85 4.80 -5.75
N GLU A 67 -9.77 4.27 -4.93
CA GLU A 67 -10.82 5.09 -4.29
C GLU A 67 -10.23 6.21 -3.41
N LEU A 68 -9.15 5.94 -2.67
CA LEU A 68 -8.45 6.97 -1.89
C LEU A 68 -7.84 8.04 -2.80
N LEU A 69 -7.14 7.65 -3.86
CA LEU A 69 -6.51 8.56 -4.80
C LEU A 69 -7.55 9.40 -5.56
N ASP A 70 -8.69 8.81 -5.91
CA ASP A 70 -9.84 9.50 -6.52
C ASP A 70 -10.46 10.51 -5.53
N LYS A 71 -10.62 10.17 -4.24
CA LYS A 71 -11.08 11.11 -3.19
C LYS A 71 -10.12 12.30 -3.00
N LEU A 72 -8.83 12.08 -3.23
CA LEU A 72 -7.80 13.12 -3.23
C LEU A 72 -7.74 13.91 -4.55
N ASN A 73 -8.60 13.60 -5.53
CA ASN A 73 -8.61 14.18 -6.87
C ASN A 73 -7.26 14.04 -7.59
N ILE A 74 -6.53 12.96 -7.36
CA ILE A 74 -5.24 12.69 -8.00
C ILE A 74 -5.49 11.98 -9.34
N PRO A 75 -5.12 12.58 -10.48
CA PRO A 75 -5.32 11.96 -11.79
C PRO A 75 -4.52 10.66 -11.95
N LYS A 76 -5.08 9.69 -12.69
CA LYS A 76 -4.49 8.35 -12.89
C LYS A 76 -3.13 8.35 -13.60
N ASP A 77 -2.82 9.40 -14.34
CA ASP A 77 -1.54 9.60 -15.01
C ASP A 77 -0.45 10.20 -14.10
N GLN A 78 -0.82 10.67 -12.89
CA GLN A 78 0.13 11.23 -11.92
C GLN A 78 0.66 10.20 -10.93
N TYR A 79 0.24 8.94 -11.02
CA TYR A 79 0.76 7.88 -10.17
C TYR A 79 0.89 6.53 -10.89
N THR A 80 1.73 5.67 -10.33
CA THR A 80 1.81 4.25 -10.71
C THR A 80 1.71 3.37 -9.48
N ILE A 81 0.99 2.25 -9.60
CA ILE A 81 0.79 1.28 -8.52
C ILE A 81 1.58 0.03 -8.85
N SER A 82 2.50 -0.36 -7.97
CA SER A 82 3.33 -1.55 -8.16
C SER A 82 3.39 -2.38 -6.88
N LYS A 83 3.38 -3.71 -7.03
CA LYS A 83 3.62 -4.63 -5.91
C LYS A 83 5.13 -4.74 -5.72
N THR A 84 5.61 -4.45 -4.52
CA THR A 84 7.05 -4.45 -4.24
C THR A 84 7.50 -5.81 -3.69
N GLU A 85 8.81 -6.05 -3.73
CA GLU A 85 9.45 -7.18 -3.03
C GLU A 85 9.93 -6.81 -1.62
N ILE A 86 9.79 -5.52 -1.25
CA ILE A 86 10.17 -5.00 0.05
C ILE A 86 9.32 -5.69 1.13
N GLY A 87 9.99 -6.29 2.12
CA GLY A 87 9.34 -7.04 3.21
C GLY A 87 9.10 -8.52 2.92
N LYS A 88 9.42 -9.04 1.72
CA LYS A 88 9.30 -10.49 1.41
C LYS A 88 10.49 -11.34 1.87
N PHE A 89 11.58 -10.73 2.34
CA PHE A 89 12.86 -11.41 2.58
C PHE A 89 12.97 -12.26 3.85
N TRP A 90 11.91 -12.39 4.66
CA TRP A 90 11.90 -13.34 5.79
C TRP A 90 11.15 -14.61 5.42
N MET A 91 11.72 -15.39 4.50
CA MET A 91 11.42 -16.81 4.37
C MET A 91 12.71 -17.57 4.70
N PRO A 92 12.85 -18.21 5.86
CA PRO A 92 13.90 -19.21 6.00
C PRO A 92 13.58 -20.32 5.01
N GLU A 93 14.52 -20.61 4.12
CA GLU A 93 14.44 -21.76 3.22
C GLU A 93 14.18 -23.02 4.07
N ALA A 94 13.14 -23.77 3.72
CA ALA A 94 12.77 -25.03 4.37
C ALA A 94 13.68 -26.17 3.90
#